data_AF-A0A800F8Q3-F1
#
_entry.id   AF-A0A800F8Q3-F1
#
_cell.length_a   1.000
_cell.length_b   1.000
_cell.length_c   1.000
_cell.angle_alpha   90.00
_cell.angle_beta   90.00
_cell.angle_gamma   90.00
#
_symmetry.space_group_name_H-M   'P 1'
#
loop_
_entity.id
_entity.type
_entity.pdbx_description
1 polymer ?
#
loop_
_entity_poly.entity_id
_entity_poly.type
_entity_poly.pdbx_seq_one_letter_code
_entity_poly.pdbx_strand_id
1 'polypeptide(L)'
;MDELFESLCLIQTHKVRNFPVVLFGSEYWGGLVDWLRGTMAVEGKVSQKDLDLMFVTDSPEEARDHIVQRYERSKEMREGVRSSDPARPE
;
A
#
# COMPACT_ATOMS: atom_id res chain seq x y z
N MET A 1 -12.23 -6.81 -8.88
CA MET A 1 -12.68 -5.42 -8.57
C MET A 1 -13.12 -5.35 -7.13
N ASP A 2 -13.97 -6.27 -6.68
CA ASP A 2 -14.37 -6.41 -5.28
C ASP A 2 -13.17 -6.49 -4.32
N GLU A 3 -12.21 -7.36 -4.62
CA GLU A 3 -11.03 -7.64 -3.80
C GLU A 3 -10.10 -6.42 -3.67
N LEU A 4 -10.03 -5.58 -4.72
CA LEU A 4 -9.25 -4.35 -4.70
C LEU A 4 -9.85 -3.36 -3.70
N PHE A 5 -11.15 -3.14 -3.77
CA PHE A 5 -11.83 -2.19 -2.88
C PHE A 5 -11.91 -2.70 -1.45
N GLU A 6 -12.08 -4.01 -1.24
CA GLU A 6 -11.95 -4.60 0.09
C GLU A 6 -10.57 -4.33 0.68
N SER A 7 -9.50 -4.57 -0.09
CA SER A 7 -8.12 -4.31 0.34
C SER A 7 -7.91 -2.83 0.70
N LEU A 8 -8.43 -1.91 -0.11
CA LEU A 8 -8.36 -0.46 0.15
C LEU A 8 -9.12 -0.08 1.43
N CYS A 9 -10.31 -0.62 1.64
CA CYS A 9 -11.09 -0.41 2.87
C CYS A 9 -10.33 -0.90 4.11
N LEU A 10 -9.68 -2.07 4.02
CA LEU A 10 -8.91 -2.62 5.13
C LEU A 10 -7.67 -1.78 5.45
N ILE A 11 -7.02 -1.21 4.44
CA ILE A 11 -5.91 -0.25 4.58
C ILE A 11 -6.38 1.04 5.26
N GLN A 12 -7.45 1.65 4.75
CA GLN A 12 -8.02 2.90 5.25
C GLN A 12 -8.45 2.78 6.72
N THR A 13 -9.04 1.64 7.09
CA THR A 13 -9.48 1.36 8.46
C THR A 13 -8.35 0.83 9.35
N HIS A 14 -7.13 0.76 8.83
CA HIS A 14 -5.93 0.28 9.51
C HIS A 14 -6.07 -1.15 10.07
N LYS A 15 -6.97 -1.96 9.50
CA LYS A 15 -7.15 -3.38 9.85
C LYS A 15 -6.00 -4.22 9.35
N VAL A 16 -5.41 -3.85 8.22
CA VAL A 16 -4.09 -4.31 7.78
C VAL A 16 -3.12 -3.13 7.72
N ARG A 17 -1.87 -3.42 8.04
CA ARG A 17 -0.75 -2.48 7.93
C ARG A 17 0.27 -3.06 6.97
N ASN A 18 0.92 -2.18 6.21
CA ASN A 18 2.04 -2.53 5.35
C ASN A 18 1.64 -3.51 4.24
N PHE A 19 0.52 -3.22 3.58
CA PHE A 19 -0.06 -4.05 2.54
C PHE A 19 0.14 -3.35 1.18
N PRO A 20 1.20 -3.68 0.42
CA PRO A 20 1.39 -3.11 -0.92
C PRO A 20 0.35 -3.69 -1.89
N VAL A 21 -0.32 -2.83 -2.64
CA VAL A 21 -1.29 -3.24 -3.66
C VAL A 21 -0.66 -3.02 -5.02
N VAL A 22 -0.51 -4.08 -5.82
CA VAL A 22 0.02 -3.97 -7.19
C VAL A 22 -1.12 -4.17 -8.19
N LEU A 23 -1.26 -3.23 -9.12
CA LEU A 23 -2.18 -3.30 -10.25
C LEU A 23 -1.37 -3.52 -11.53
N PHE A 24 -1.52 -4.68 -12.15
CA PHE A 24 -0.78 -5.03 -13.37
C PHE A 24 -1.57 -4.66 -14.63
N GLY A 25 -0.94 -3.99 -15.59
CA GLY A 25 -1.60 -3.52 -16.82
C GLY A 25 -2.01 -2.05 -16.72
N SER A 26 -1.09 -1.14 -16.99
CA SER A 26 -1.28 0.30 -16.84
C SER A 26 -2.40 0.85 -17.72
N GLU A 27 -2.55 0.34 -18.95
CA GLU A 27 -3.63 0.73 -19.87
C GLU A 27 -5.02 0.39 -19.31
N TYR A 28 -5.16 -0.77 -18.68
CA TYR A 28 -6.43 -1.22 -18.12
C TYR A 28 -6.79 -0.44 -16.84
N TRP A 29 -5.81 -0.24 -15.95
CA TRP A 29 -6.05 0.35 -14.63
C TRP A 29 -5.92 1.88 -14.58
N GLY A 30 -5.26 2.49 -15.56
CA GLY A 30 -4.95 3.93 -15.56
C GLY A 30 -6.18 4.81 -15.35
N GLY A 31 -7.24 4.57 -16.11
CA GLY A 31 -8.49 5.35 -15.98
C GLY A 31 -9.14 5.23 -14.60
N LEU A 32 -9.09 4.05 -13.97
CA LEU A 32 -9.60 3.87 -12.61
C LEU A 32 -8.75 4.65 -11.59
N VAL A 33 -7.42 4.55 -11.68
CA VAL A 33 -6.50 5.21 -10.76
C VAL A 33 -6.61 6.73 -10.88
N ASP A 34 -6.74 7.25 -12.09
CA ASP A 34 -6.96 8.68 -12.33
C ASP A 34 -8.28 9.15 -11.72
N TRP A 35 -9.36 8.38 -11.86
CA TRP A 35 -10.64 8.69 -11.22
C TRP A 35 -10.57 8.64 -9.68
N LEU A 36 -9.89 7.65 -9.11
CA LEU A 36 -9.70 7.55 -7.66
C LEU A 36 -8.98 8.79 -7.10
N ARG A 37 -7.94 9.26 -7.79
CA ARG A 37 -7.16 10.44 -7.38
C ARG A 37 -7.88 11.75 -7.66
N GLY A 38 -8.50 11.88 -8.84
CA GLY A 38 -9.11 13.12 -9.31
C GLY A 38 -10.49 13.41 -8.72
N THR A 39 -11.23 12.37 -8.31
CA THR A 39 -12.60 12.51 -7.81
C THR A 39 -12.71 12.05 -6.37
N MET A 40 -12.47 10.76 -6.10
CA MET A 40 -12.73 10.20 -4.76
C MET A 40 -11.83 10.81 -3.68
N ALA A 41 -10.55 11.02 -3.97
CA ALA A 41 -9.63 11.64 -3.02
C ALA A 41 -9.95 13.12 -2.78
N VAL A 42 -10.31 13.86 -3.84
CA VAL A 42 -10.70 15.27 -3.76
C VAL A 42 -11.98 15.45 -2.93
N GLU A 43 -12.96 14.56 -3.09
CA GLU A 43 -14.19 14.55 -2.29
C GLU A 43 -14.02 13.98 -0.87
N GLY A 44 -12.79 13.62 -0.48
CA GLY A 44 -12.48 13.09 0.85
C GLY A 44 -13.04 11.70 1.13
N LYS A 45 -13.37 10.92 0.09
CA LYS A 45 -13.88 9.54 0.21
C LYS A 45 -12.77 8.51 0.41
N VAL A 46 -11.55 8.86 0.01
CA VAL A 46 -10.33 8.08 0.22
C VAL A 46 -9.18 9.02 0.57
N SER A 47 -8.27 8.58 1.42
CA SER A 47 -7.04 9.32 1.73
C SER A 47 -6.05 9.21 0.57
N GLN A 48 -5.47 10.34 0.16
CA GLN A 48 -4.40 10.35 -0.84
C GLN A 48 -3.23 9.45 -0.45
N LYS A 49 -2.88 9.42 0.84
CA LYS A 49 -1.78 8.58 1.36
C LYS A 49 -2.05 7.09 1.19
N ASP A 50 -3.31 6.67 1.23
CA ASP A 50 -3.68 5.26 1.05
C ASP A 50 -3.61 4.86 -0.42
N LEU A 51 -3.91 5.79 -1.34
CA LEU A 51 -3.72 5.57 -2.78
C LEU A 51 -2.24 5.48 -3.18
N ASP A 52 -1.32 6.03 -2.37
CA ASP A 52 0.13 5.89 -2.57
C ASP A 52 0.66 4.50 -2.16
N LEU A 53 -0.21 3.64 -1.62
CA LEU A 53 0.06 2.22 -1.41
C LEU A 53 -0.27 1.37 -2.65
N MET A 54 -0.94 1.94 -3.64
CA MET A 54 -1.16 1.31 -4.94
C MET A 54 0.02 1.58 -5.87
N PHE A 55 0.49 0.52 -6.52
CA PHE A 55 1.57 0.54 -7.48
C PHE A 55 1.07 -0.04 -8.80
N VAL A 56 1.06 0.77 -9.86
CA VAL A 56 0.65 0.33 -11.20
C VAL A 56 1.90 0.05 -12.01
N THR A 57 1.98 -1.12 -12.65
CA THR A 57 3.13 -1.49 -13.48
C THR A 57 2.72 -2.49 -14.58
N ASP A 58 3.55 -2.58 -15.61
CA ASP A 58 3.48 -3.59 -16.67
C ASP A 58 4.65 -4.60 -16.57
N SER A 59 5.54 -4.44 -15.59
CA SER A 59 6.70 -5.32 -15.39
C SER A 59 6.50 -6.21 -14.15
N PRO A 60 6.58 -7.53 -14.32
CA PRO A 60 6.60 -8.46 -13.19
C PRO A 60 7.79 -8.22 -12.24
N GLU A 61 8.92 -7.79 -12.79
CA GLU A 61 10.13 -7.45 -12.04
C GLU A 61 9.88 -6.26 -11.13
N GLU A 62 9.32 -5.17 -11.66
CA GLU A 62 8.98 -3.98 -10.87
C GLU A 62 7.95 -4.30 -9.78
N ALA A 63 6.93 -5.11 -10.09
CA ALA A 63 5.94 -5.56 -9.12
C ALA A 63 6.60 -6.31 -7.95
N ARG A 64 7.47 -7.28 -8.26
CA ARG A 64 8.21 -8.08 -7.28
C ARG A 64 9.13 -7.21 -6.44
N ASP A 65 9.89 -6.32 -7.06
CA ASP A 65 10.82 -5.43 -6.37
C ASP A 65 10.09 -4.46 -5.44
N HIS A 66 8.94 -3.92 -5.88
CA HIS A 66 8.10 -3.06 -5.05
C HIS A 66 7.61 -3.78 -3.79
N ILE A 67 7.11 -5.01 -3.94
CA ILE A 67 6.62 -5.83 -2.82
C ILE A 67 7.75 -6.12 -1.84
N VAL A 68 8.91 -6.56 -2.32
CA VAL A 68 10.08 -6.87 -1.49
C VAL A 68 10.55 -5.64 -0.72
N GLN A 69 10.71 -4.49 -1.39
CA GLN A 69 11.15 -3.25 -0.75
C GLN A 69 10.18 -2.78 0.35
N ARG A 70 8.87 -2.91 0.13
CA ARG A 70 7.86 -2.57 1.15
C ARG A 70 7.87 -3.54 2.31
N TYR A 71 8.14 -4.82 2.07
CA TYR A 71 8.28 -5.81 3.13
C TYR A 71 9.52 -5.56 3.99
N GLU A 72 10.68 -5.28 3.39
CA GLU A 72 11.91 -5.01 4.14
C GLU A 72 11.80 -3.74 4.99
N ARG A 73 11.30 -2.63 4.42
CA ARG A 73 11.05 -1.39 5.20
C ARG A 73 10.15 -1.62 6.41
N SER A 74 9.16 -2.49 6.24
CA SER A 74 8.23 -2.88 7.30
C SER A 74 8.89 -3.69 8.41
N LYS A 75 9.80 -4.58 8.02
CA LYS A 75 10.59 -5.41 8.92
C LYS A 75 11.59 -4.56 9.72
N GLU A 76 12.32 -3.68 9.05
CA GLU A 76 13.25 -2.73 9.69
C GLU A 76 12.55 -1.85 10.73
N MET A 77 11.36 -1.31 10.40
CA MET A 77 10.57 -0.52 11.36
C MET A 77 10.17 -1.34 12.59
N ARG A 78 9.79 -2.61 12.40
CA ARG A 78 9.44 -3.53 13.50
C ARG A 78 10.66 -3.92 14.35
N GLU A 79 11.82 -4.09 13.74
CA GLU A 79 13.06 -4.46 14.43
C GLU A 79 13.68 -3.27 15.17
N GLY A 80 13.67 -2.08 14.56
CA GLY A 80 14.12 -0.83 15.18
C GLY A 80 13.31 -0.46 16.42
N VAL A 81 11.98 -0.60 16.37
CA VAL A 81 11.10 -0.41 17.54
C VAL A 81 11.43 -1.41 18.66
N ARG A 82 11.78 -2.65 18.32
CA ARG A 82 12.14 -3.70 19.27
C ARG A 82 13.50 -3.47 19.93
N SER A 83 14.44 -2.81 19.23
CA SER A 83 15.77 -2.47 19.73
C SER A 83 15.79 -1.22 20.60
N SER A 84 14.80 -0.35 20.50
CA SER A 84 14.70 0.92 21.25
C SER A 84 13.88 0.81 22.54
N ASP A 85 13.33 -0.36 22.87
CA ASP A 85 12.48 -0.57 24.04
C ASP A 85 13.32 -0.99 25.27
N PRO A 86 13.50 -0.11 26.29
CA PRO A 86 14.43 -0.35 27.40
C PRO A 86 13.95 -1.38 28.44
N ALA A 87 12.78 -2.00 28.26
CA ALA A 87 12.09 -2.78 29.29
C ALA A 87 12.26 -4.31 29.20
N ARG A 88 13.28 -4.84 28.50
CA ARG A 88 13.48 -6.29 28.40
C ARG A 88 14.63 -6.77 29.31
N PRO A 89 14.37 -7.50 30.41
CA PRO A 89 15.42 -8.21 31.13
C PRO A 89 15.91 -9.41 30.29
N GLU A 90 17.20 -9.70 30.39
CA GLU A 90 17.89 -10.85 29.76
C GLU A 90 17.28 -12.20 30.13
#